data_AF-A0A3D0NR09-F1
#
_entry.id   AF-A0A3D0NR09-F1
#
_cell.length_a   1.000
_cell.length_b   1.000
_cell.length_c   1.000
_cell.angle_alpha   90.00
_cell.angle_beta   90.00
_cell.angle_gamma   90.00
#
_symmetry.space_group_name_H-M   'P 1'
#
loop_
_entity.id
_entity.type
_entity.pdbx_description
1 polymer ?
#
loop_
_entity_poly.entity_id
_entity_poly.type
_entity_poly.pdbx_seq_one_letter_code
_entity_poly.pdbx_strand_id
1 'polypeptide(L)' 'MINSHDILETINMIDNENLDVRTITMGISLLDCIDDDIEKACGKVYDKICRYAEKLV' A
#
# COMPACT_ATOMS: atom_id res chain seq x y z
N MET A 1 1.75 20.72 4.47
CA MET A 1 0.41 20.65 5.13
C MET A 1 -0.59 20.70 3.99
N ILE A 2 -1.45 19.70 3.84
CA ILE A 2 -2.38 19.63 2.70
C ILE A 2 -3.44 20.74 2.88
N ASN A 3 -3.59 21.63 1.89
CA ASN A 3 -4.56 22.73 1.90
C ASN A 3 -5.85 22.30 1.19
N SER A 4 -7.01 22.72 1.70
CA SER A 4 -8.32 22.44 1.08
C SER A 4 -8.41 22.92 -0.37
N HIS A 5 -7.68 23.98 -0.74
CA HIS A 5 -7.62 24.45 -2.13
C HIS A 5 -6.97 23.42 -3.07
N ASP A 6 -5.81 22.88 -2.68
CA ASP A 6 -5.05 21.89 -3.47
C ASP A 6 -5.85 20.59 -3.66
N ILE A 7 -6.66 20.20 -2.65
CA ILE A 7 -7.57 19.05 -2.74
C ILE A 7 -8.62 19.28 -3.83
N LEU A 8 -9.26 20.45 -3.83
CA LEU A 8 -10.30 20.79 -4.82
C LEU A 8 -9.72 20.87 -6.24
N GLU A 9 -8.51 21.42 -6.38
CA GLU A 9 -7.81 21.47 -7.67
C GLU A 9 -7.49 20.06 -8.19
N THR A 10 -6.96 19.18 -7.33
CA THR A 10 -6.66 17.78 -7.68
C THR A 10 -7.92 17.02 -8.12
N ILE A 11 -9.05 17.23 -7.42
CA ILE A 11 -10.34 16.64 -7.83
C ILE A 11 -10.75 17.15 -9.21
N ASN A 12 -10.62 18.45 -9.48
CA ASN A 12 -10.96 19.05 -10.76
C ASN A 12 -10.09 18.52 -11.91
N MET A 13 -8.80 18.29 -11.66
CA MET A 13 -7.89 17.68 -12.65
C MET A 13 -8.27 16.23 -12.95
N ILE A 14 -8.60 15.44 -11.93
CA ILE A 14 -9.03 14.04 -12.13
C ILE A 14 -10.27 13.96 -13.02
N ASP A 15 -11.26 14.82 -12.77
CA ASP A 15 -12.54 14.83 -13.50
C ASP A 15 -12.41 15.41 -14.92
N ASN A 16 -11.76 16.56 -15.09
CA ASN A 16 -11.69 17.25 -16.38
C ASN A 16 -10.58 16.74 -17.31
N GLU A 17 -9.53 16.12 -16.78
CA GLU A 17 -8.38 15.62 -17.57
C GLU A 17 -8.38 14.09 -17.76
N ASN A 18 -9.42 13.38 -17.28
CA ASN A 18 -9.56 11.92 -17.39
C ASN A 18 -8.39 11.14 -16.78
N LEU A 19 -7.89 11.56 -15.61
CA LEU A 19 -6.81 10.86 -14.93
C LEU A 19 -7.34 9.64 -14.16
N ASP A 20 -6.71 8.48 -14.34
CA ASP A 20 -7.06 7.24 -13.65
C ASP A 20 -5.93 6.68 -12.78
N VAL A 21 -6.29 6.06 -11.66
CA VAL A 21 -5.34 5.31 -10.82
C VAL A 21 -5.13 3.93 -11.45
N ARG A 22 -3.93 3.72 -12.02
CA ARG A 22 -3.57 2.46 -12.69
C ARG A 22 -3.25 1.32 -11.73
N THR A 23 -2.65 1.64 -10.59
CA THR A 23 -2.22 0.68 -9.58
C THR A 23 -2.03 1.37 -8.23
N ILE A 24 -2.27 0.64 -7.15
CA ILE A 24 -1.90 1.03 -5.79
C ILE A 24 -0.95 -0.04 -5.27
N THR A 25 0.26 0.36 -4.90
CA THR A 25 1.31 -0.58 -4.46
C THR A 25 1.63 -0.32 -3.00
N MET A 26 1.57 -1.36 -2.17
CA MET A 26 2.02 -1.32 -0.79
C MET A 26 3.38 -2.01 -0.67
N GLY A 27 4.39 -1.26 -0.22
CA GLY A 27 5.70 -1.82 0.14
C GLY A 27 5.67 -2.45 1.53
N ILE A 28 6.00 -3.74 1.64
CA ILE A 28 6.08 -4.46 2.92
C ILE A 28 7.51 -4.97 3.09
N SER A 29 8.22 -4.47 4.11
CA SER A 29 9.57 -4.99 4.44
C SER A 29 9.47 -6.39 5.04
N LEU A 30 10.34 -7.30 4.63
CA LEU A 30 10.41 -8.66 5.17
C LEU A 30 11.61 -8.89 6.09
N LEU A 31 12.41 -7.85 6.40
CA LEU A 31 13.62 -7.98 7.22
C LEU A 31 13.35 -8.48 8.64
N ASP A 32 12.17 -8.21 9.19
CA ASP A 32 11.73 -8.70 10.50
C ASP A 32 11.13 -10.12 10.45
N CYS A 33 10.98 -10.70 9.25
CA CYS A 33 10.50 -12.07 9.06
C CYS A 33 11.64 -13.10 9.08
N ILE A 34 12.90 -12.66 9.30
CA ILE A 34 14.06 -13.55 9.41
C ILE A 34 13.85 -14.55 10.56
N ASP A 35 14.19 -15.79 10.31
CA ASP A 35 14.16 -16.89 11.26
C ASP A 35 15.24 -17.92 10.88
N ASP A 36 15.76 -18.67 11.85
CA ASP A 36 16.70 -19.76 11.61
C ASP A 36 16.03 -20.97 10.94
N ASP A 37 14.71 -21.10 11.11
CA ASP A 37 13.89 -22.11 10.45
C ASP A 37 13.12 -21.50 9.27
N ILE A 38 13.34 -22.06 8.08
CA ILE A 38 12.71 -21.60 6.84
C ILE A 38 11.18 -21.70 6.87
N GLU A 39 10.62 -22.72 7.54
CA GLU A 39 9.16 -22.89 7.61
C GLU A 39 8.54 -21.78 8.45
N LYS A 40 9.21 -21.41 9.56
CA LYS A 40 8.78 -20.28 10.41
C LYS A 40 8.94 -18.95 9.70
N ALA A 41 10.04 -18.73 8.98
CA ALA A 41 10.23 -17.53 8.17
C ALA A 41 9.10 -17.37 7.14
N CYS A 42 8.75 -18.45 6.43
CA CYS A 42 7.62 -18.45 5.49
C CYS A 42 6.30 -18.09 6.17
N GLY A 43 6.03 -18.66 7.35
CA GLY A 43 4.83 -18.33 8.14
C GLY A 43 4.76 -16.85 8.51
N LYS A 44 5.87 -16.28 9.01
CA LYS A 44 5.96 -14.83 9.35
C LYS A 44 5.69 -13.94 8.13
N VAL A 45 6.24 -14.28 6.97
CA VAL A 45 6.01 -13.53 5.72
C VAL A 45 4.53 -13.56 5.36
N TYR A 46 3.89 -14.73 5.39
CA TYR A 46 2.47 -14.88 5.08
C TYR A 46 1.60 -14.04 6.01
N ASP A 47 1.79 -14.19 7.32
CA ASP A 47 1.02 -13.48 8.35
C ASP A 47 1.19 -11.96 8.20
N LYS A 48 2.42 -11.51 7.93
CA LYS A 48 2.71 -10.09 7.77
C LYS A 48 2.03 -9.51 6.53
N ILE A 49 2.15 -10.18 5.38
CA ILE A 49 1.51 -9.71 4.14
C ILE A 49 -0.01 -9.64 4.33
N CYS A 50 -0.62 -10.71 4.85
CA CYS A 50 -2.08 -10.75 5.04
C CYS A 50 -2.56 -9.66 6.01
N ARG A 51 -1.85 -9.45 7.13
CA ARG A 51 -2.21 -8.44 8.12
C ARG A 51 -2.07 -7.01 7.60
N TYR A 52 -1.06 -6.71 6.79
CA TYR A 52 -0.82 -5.34 6.32
C TYR A 52 -1.67 -5.00 5.10
N ALA A 53 -1.89 -5.98 4.22
CA ALA A 53 -2.66 -5.80 2.99
C ALA A 53 -4.16 -6.10 3.16
N GLU A 54 -4.66 -6.40 4.36
CA GLU A 54 -6.08 -6.80 4.59
C GLU A 54 -7.12 -5.79 4.10
N LYS A 55 -6.75 -4.52 3.97
CA LYS A 55 -7.61 -3.40 3.55
C LYS A 55 -7.03 -2.65 2.33
N LEU A 56 -6.12 -3.29 1.61
CA LEU A 56 -5.55 -2.70 0.40
C LEU A 56 -6.56 -2.71 -0.76
N VAL A 57 -7.55 -3.62 -0.71
CA VAL A 57 -8.63 -3.79 -1.69
C VAL A 57 -10.00 -3.72 -1.05
#